data_AF-A0A7V4KEA5-F1
#
_entry.id   AF-A0A7V4KEA5-F1
#
_cell.length_a   1.000
_cell.length_b   1.000
_cell.length_c   1.000
_cell.angle_alpha   90.00
_cell.angle_beta   90.00
_cell.angle_gamma   90.00
#
_symmetry.space_group_name_H-M   'P 1'
#
loop_
_entity.id
_entity.type
_entity.pdbx_description
1 polymer ?
#
loop_
_entity_poly.entity_id
_entity_poly.type
_entity_poly.pdbx_seq_one_letter_code
_entity_poly.pdbx_strand_id
1 'polypeptide(L)'
;MTVGIVVISIGLIELPIEKYANNLKKGVFIIFLLLLLLPLEIRGIYSLLITPQATTNIYQQQYQMGLFLKQFYEGESIAANDIGAINFLADIKCLDLVGLGSLEVAKAKINGNYNTQLIYNLTQQKNVKIAIVYKHWFEKFGGLPSSWIEVGEWKISNNIVCGGETVTFYAVDPTEENKLIENLRNFSSKLPR
;
A
#
# COMPACT_ATOMS: atom_id res chain seq x y z
N MET A 1 40.08 -18.97 -19.20
CA MET A 1 40.46 -17.54 -19.39
C MET A 1 41.56 -17.19 -18.39
N THR A 2 42.68 -17.90 -18.43
CA THR A 2 43.63 -17.94 -17.30
C THR A 2 45.09 -17.76 -17.73
N VAL A 3 45.35 -17.64 -19.04
CA VAL A 3 46.70 -17.37 -19.58
C VAL A 3 46.88 -15.87 -19.88
N GLY A 4 45.80 -15.13 -20.12
CA GLY A 4 45.85 -13.69 -20.46
C GLY A 4 46.20 -12.74 -19.30
N ILE A 5 46.11 -13.21 -18.04
CA ILE A 5 46.43 -12.38 -16.87
C ILE A 5 47.95 -12.33 -16.62
N VAL A 6 48.71 -13.34 -17.05
CA VAL A 6 50.15 -13.44 -16.73
C VAL A 6 51.01 -12.53 -17.61
N VAL A 7 50.58 -12.22 -18.83
CA VAL A 7 51.36 -11.38 -19.77
C VAL A 7 51.25 -9.88 -19.43
N ILE A 8 50.14 -9.43 -18.84
CA ILE A 8 49.97 -8.04 -18.39
C ILE A 8 50.88 -7.75 -17.18
N SER A 9 51.15 -8.76 -16.36
CA SER A 9 51.98 -8.65 -15.16
C SER A 9 53.45 -8.33 -15.45
N ILE A 10 53.99 -8.77 -16.58
CA ILE A 10 55.42 -8.61 -16.91
C ILE A 10 55.70 -7.21 -17.50
N GLY A 11 54.75 -6.60 -18.20
CA GLY A 11 54.88 -5.24 -18.75
C GLY A 11 54.74 -4.11 -17.71
N LEU A 12 54.28 -4.42 -16.49
CA LEU A 12 54.10 -3.43 -15.42
C LEU A 12 55.34 -3.27 -14.53
N ILE A 13 56.35 -4.13 -14.66
CA ILE A 13 57.51 -4.17 -13.75
C ILE A 13 58.51 -3.02 -14.00
N GLU A 14 58.46 -2.35 -15.14
CA GLU A 14 59.38 -1.24 -15.49
C GLU A 14 58.76 0.17 -15.44
N LEU A 15 57.47 0.30 -15.11
CA LEU A 15 56.84 1.59 -14.86
C LEU A 15 57.11 2.02 -13.40
N PRO A 16 57.01 3.30 -13.01
CA PRO A 16 57.18 3.71 -11.62
C PRO A 16 55.98 3.22 -10.79
N ILE A 17 56.00 1.92 -10.45
CA ILE A 17 54.87 1.11 -9.99
C ILE A 17 54.28 1.68 -8.71
N GLU A 18 55.08 2.23 -7.80
CA GLU A 18 54.57 2.72 -6.52
C GLU A 18 53.62 3.91 -6.68
N LYS A 19 53.91 4.83 -7.61
CA LYS A 19 53.05 5.98 -7.89
C LYS A 19 51.77 5.55 -8.60
N TYR A 20 51.88 4.65 -9.58
CA TYR A 20 50.74 4.10 -10.31
C TYR A 20 49.88 3.15 -9.46
N ALA A 21 50.46 2.35 -8.56
CA ALA A 21 49.77 1.45 -7.65
C ALA A 21 48.99 2.21 -6.58
N ASN A 22 49.52 3.33 -6.07
CA ASN A 22 48.77 4.20 -5.17
C ASN A 22 47.60 4.89 -5.87
N ASN A 23 47.76 5.32 -7.13
CA ASN A 23 46.67 5.87 -7.93
C ASN A 23 45.63 4.79 -8.30
N LEU A 24 46.05 3.56 -8.59
CA LEU A 24 45.17 2.43 -8.86
C LEU A 24 44.37 2.02 -7.62
N LYS A 25 45.02 1.91 -6.44
CA LYS A 25 44.34 1.64 -5.16
C LYS A 25 43.33 2.73 -4.82
N LYS A 26 43.66 4.01 -5.04
CA LYS A 26 42.72 5.12 -4.90
C LYS A 26 41.55 5.01 -5.87
N GLY A 27 41.79 4.69 -7.14
CA GLY A 27 40.75 4.48 -8.14
C GLY A 27 39.80 3.33 -7.77
N VAL A 28 40.35 2.17 -7.37
CA VAL A 28 39.56 1.02 -6.90
C VAL A 28 38.74 1.37 -5.66
N PHE A 29 39.33 2.11 -4.71
CA PHE A 29 38.61 2.57 -3.52
C PHE A 29 37.47 3.53 -3.85
N ILE A 30 37.66 4.47 -4.77
CA ILE A 30 36.61 5.39 -5.24
C ILE A 30 35.50 4.60 -5.94
N ILE A 31 35.83 3.66 -6.83
CA ILE A 31 34.83 2.81 -7.50
C ILE A 31 34.04 2.00 -6.47
N PHE A 32 34.72 1.41 -5.49
CA PHE A 32 34.06 0.68 -4.40
C PHE A 32 33.11 1.58 -3.60
N LEU A 33 33.54 2.81 -3.27
CA LEU A 33 32.70 3.78 -2.58
C LEU A 33 31.48 4.20 -3.43
N LEU A 34 31.66 4.44 -4.73
CA LEU A 34 30.57 4.74 -5.65
C LEU A 34 29.58 3.57 -5.74
N LEU A 35 30.06 2.32 -5.79
CA LEU A 35 29.21 1.13 -5.78
C LEU A 35 28.43 0.99 -4.46
N LEU A 36 29.03 1.37 -3.33
CA LEU A 36 28.34 1.39 -2.03
C LEU A 36 27.28 2.49 -1.93
N LEU A 37 27.51 3.64 -2.59
CA LEU A 37 26.59 4.79 -2.57
C LEU A 37 25.48 4.67 -3.61
N LEU A 38 25.70 3.92 -4.69
CA LEU A 38 24.76 3.77 -5.79
C LEU A 38 23.33 3.37 -5.36
N PRO A 39 23.11 2.41 -4.44
CA PRO A 39 21.76 2.09 -3.97
C PRO A 39 21.05 3.25 -3.25
N LEU A 40 21.82 4.11 -2.57
CA LEU A 40 21.29 5.30 -1.89
C LEU A 40 20.89 6.37 -2.90
N GLU A 41 21.72 6.59 -3.92
CA GLU A 41 21.42 7.53 -5.01
C GLU A 41 20.17 7.10 -5.78
N ILE A 42 20.09 5.83 -6.18
CA ILE A 42 18.94 5.28 -6.90
C ILE A 42 17.67 5.44 -6.05
N ARG A 43 17.73 5.10 -4.76
CA ARG A 43 16.59 5.25 -3.85
C ARG A 43 16.20 6.71 -3.66
N GLY A 44 17.17 7.62 -3.55
CA GLY A 44 16.95 9.05 -3.39
C GLY A 44 16.26 9.66 -4.61
N ILE A 45 16.75 9.39 -5.81
CA ILE A 45 16.16 9.85 -7.07
C ILE A 45 14.75 9.28 -7.25
N TYR A 46 14.59 7.97 -7.03
CA TYR A 46 13.28 7.32 -7.14
C TYR A 46 12.27 7.95 -6.17
N SER A 47 12.65 8.16 -4.90
CA SER A 47 11.78 8.83 -3.93
C SER A 47 11.41 10.25 -4.38
N LEU A 48 12.38 11.04 -4.85
CA LEU A 48 12.13 12.42 -5.30
C LEU A 48 11.10 12.48 -6.44
N LEU A 49 11.17 11.53 -7.37
CA LEU A 49 10.27 11.49 -8.52
C LEU A 49 8.87 10.97 -8.17
N ILE A 50 8.77 10.01 -7.24
CA ILE A 50 7.52 9.29 -6.95
C ILE A 50 6.72 9.88 -5.80
N THR A 51 7.38 10.48 -4.81
CA THR A 51 6.69 11.04 -3.64
C THR A 51 5.56 12.03 -4.01
N PRO A 52 5.69 12.94 -4.99
CA PRO A 52 4.59 13.85 -5.35
C PRO A 52 3.33 13.11 -5.84
N GLN A 53 3.48 12.12 -6.72
CA GLN A 53 2.33 11.36 -7.22
C GLN A 53 1.79 10.38 -6.17
N ALA A 54 2.66 9.76 -5.37
CA ALA A 54 2.26 8.86 -4.30
C ALA A 54 1.43 9.61 -3.23
N THR A 55 1.89 10.79 -2.80
CA THR A 55 1.13 11.62 -1.85
C THR A 55 -0.19 12.11 -2.44
N THR A 56 -0.23 12.40 -3.75
CA THR A 56 -1.48 12.71 -4.46
C THR A 56 -2.45 11.53 -4.43
N ASN A 57 -2.00 10.29 -4.65
CA ASN A 57 -2.87 9.12 -4.57
C ASN A 57 -3.47 8.94 -3.17
N ILE A 58 -2.66 9.09 -2.11
CA ILE A 58 -3.15 9.02 -0.72
C ILE A 58 -4.17 10.13 -0.42
N TYR A 59 -3.91 11.34 -0.91
CA TYR A 59 -4.84 12.47 -0.79
C TYR A 59 -6.17 12.21 -1.53
N GLN A 60 -6.13 11.57 -2.69
CA GLN A 60 -7.31 11.31 -3.51
C GLN A 60 -8.17 10.14 -3.00
N GLN A 61 -7.57 9.16 -2.31
CA GLN A 61 -8.27 7.95 -1.86
C GLN A 61 -8.39 7.84 -0.34
N GLN A 62 -7.34 7.42 0.38
CA GLN A 62 -7.45 7.12 1.83
C GLN A 62 -7.78 8.38 2.66
N TYR A 63 -7.25 9.55 2.28
CA TYR A 63 -7.60 10.79 2.97
C TYR A 63 -9.09 11.16 2.78
N GLN A 64 -9.62 11.02 1.56
CA GLN A 64 -11.04 11.25 1.28
C GLN A 64 -11.94 10.23 1.98
N MET A 65 -11.51 8.96 2.04
CA MET A 65 -12.22 7.92 2.78
C MET A 65 -12.35 8.30 4.26
N GLY A 66 -11.27 8.80 4.87
CA GLY A 66 -11.28 9.27 6.26
C GLY A 66 -12.23 10.45 6.47
N LEU A 67 -12.22 11.45 5.57
CA LEU A 67 -13.15 12.59 5.65
C LEU A 67 -14.61 12.17 5.47
N PHE A 68 -14.88 11.22 4.58
CA PHE A 68 -16.23 10.67 4.38
C PHE A 68 -16.72 9.95 5.64
N LEU A 69 -15.89 9.07 6.21
CA LEU A 69 -16.23 8.35 7.44
C LEU A 69 -16.45 9.31 8.59
N LYS A 70 -15.59 10.33 8.73
CA LYS A 70 -15.74 11.37 9.76
C LYS A 70 -17.08 12.09 9.66
N GLN A 71 -17.55 12.34 8.45
CA GLN A 71 -18.78 13.10 8.22
C GLN A 71 -20.04 12.27 8.47
N PHE A 72 -20.03 10.98 8.13
CA PHE A 72 -21.26 10.18 8.02
C PHE A 72 -21.32 8.94 8.90
N TYR A 73 -20.19 8.51 9.47
CA TYR A 73 -20.02 7.23 10.15
C TYR A 73 -19.20 7.33 11.45
N GLU A 74 -19.15 8.51 12.08
CA GLU A 74 -18.48 8.69 13.37
C GLU A 74 -19.12 7.81 14.45
N GLY A 75 -18.31 7.07 15.21
CA GLY A 75 -18.73 6.13 16.24
C GLY A 75 -19.22 4.76 15.74
N GLU A 76 -19.36 4.59 14.43
CA GLU A 76 -19.90 3.39 13.80
C GLU A 76 -18.84 2.31 13.57
N SER A 77 -19.29 1.07 13.38
CA SER A 77 -18.44 -0.06 13.03
C SER A 77 -18.26 -0.16 11.51
N ILE A 78 -17.01 -0.16 11.05
CA ILE A 78 -16.65 -0.11 9.63
C ILE A 78 -15.63 -1.21 9.33
N ALA A 79 -15.87 -1.98 8.26
CA ALA A 79 -14.85 -2.88 7.75
C ALA A 79 -14.01 -2.20 6.67
N ALA A 80 -12.69 -2.37 6.72
CA ALA A 80 -11.79 -1.81 5.71
C ALA A 80 -10.57 -2.70 5.52
N ASN A 81 -9.87 -2.54 4.40
CA ASN A 81 -8.54 -3.15 4.21
C ASN A 81 -7.41 -2.12 4.16
N ASP A 82 -7.72 -0.84 4.06
CA ASP A 82 -6.74 0.25 4.01
C ASP A 82 -6.95 1.13 5.25
N ILE A 83 -6.26 0.77 6.33
CA ILE A 83 -6.43 1.35 7.67
C ILE A 83 -5.30 2.34 7.99
N GLY A 84 -5.43 3.08 9.09
CA GLY A 84 -4.46 4.09 9.51
C GLY A 84 -4.99 5.49 9.28
N ALA A 85 -4.88 6.02 8.05
CA ALA A 85 -5.36 7.38 7.74
C ALA A 85 -6.86 7.55 8.03
N ILE A 86 -7.68 6.57 7.65
CA ILE A 86 -9.13 6.61 7.91
C ILE A 86 -9.46 6.59 9.40
N ASN A 87 -8.71 5.82 10.19
CA ASN A 87 -8.87 5.71 11.64
C ASN A 87 -8.34 6.93 12.39
N PHE A 88 -7.36 7.61 11.82
CA PHE A 88 -6.81 8.84 12.38
C PHE A 88 -7.76 10.02 12.17
N LEU A 89 -8.43 10.07 11.01
CA LEU A 89 -9.31 11.18 10.65
C LEU A 89 -10.72 11.07 11.25
N ALA A 90 -11.22 9.84 11.43
CA ALA A 90 -12.56 9.54 11.91
C ALA A 90 -12.51 8.58 13.11
N ASP A 91 -13.32 8.83 14.14
CA ASP A 91 -13.49 7.89 15.25
C ASP A 91 -14.40 6.73 14.81
N ILE A 92 -13.79 5.61 14.39
CA ILE A 92 -14.52 4.43 13.89
C ILE A 92 -14.10 3.16 14.64
N LYS A 93 -15.05 2.24 14.83
CA LYS A 93 -14.77 0.87 15.29
C LYS A 93 -14.37 0.03 14.10
N CYS A 94 -13.09 0.04 13.77
CA CYS A 94 -12.60 -0.57 12.54
C CYS A 94 -12.37 -2.09 12.68
N LEU A 95 -13.01 -2.85 11.81
CA LEU A 95 -12.65 -4.23 11.49
C LEU A 95 -11.69 -4.23 10.29
N ASP A 96 -10.41 -4.48 10.55
CA ASP A 96 -9.39 -4.57 9.52
C ASP A 96 -9.35 -5.96 8.89
N LEU A 97 -9.79 -6.05 7.64
CA LEU A 97 -9.86 -7.28 6.86
C LEU A 97 -8.49 -7.74 6.32
N VAL A 98 -7.43 -6.94 6.48
CA VAL A 98 -6.05 -7.37 6.22
C VAL A 98 -5.45 -8.08 7.43
N GLY A 99 -5.77 -7.62 8.64
CA GLY A 99 -5.26 -8.19 9.89
C GLY A 99 -4.02 -7.47 10.43
N LEU A 100 -3.76 -6.24 10.02
CA LEU A 100 -2.80 -5.33 10.65
C LEU A 100 -3.34 -4.80 11.99
N GLY A 101 -4.63 -4.47 12.06
CA GLY A 101 -5.32 -3.92 13.23
C GLY A 101 -6.37 -4.85 13.87
N SER A 102 -6.62 -6.03 13.31
CA SER A 102 -7.59 -7.00 13.84
C SER A 102 -6.95 -8.38 14.03
N LEU A 103 -6.73 -8.75 15.29
CA LEU A 103 -6.01 -9.97 15.66
C LEU A 103 -6.76 -11.24 15.22
N GLU A 104 -8.10 -11.21 15.22
CA GLU A 104 -8.91 -12.36 14.80
C GLU A 104 -8.68 -12.67 13.31
N VAL A 105 -8.56 -11.62 12.48
CA VAL A 105 -8.24 -11.71 11.05
C VAL A 105 -6.80 -12.20 10.85
N ALA A 106 -5.83 -11.64 11.59
CA ALA A 106 -4.43 -12.05 11.51
C ALA A 106 -4.26 -13.54 11.84
N LYS A 107 -4.85 -14.00 12.94
CA LYS A 107 -4.84 -15.41 13.35
C LYS A 107 -5.48 -16.31 12.32
N ALA A 108 -6.62 -15.91 11.76
CA ALA A 108 -7.30 -16.69 10.74
C ALA A 108 -6.44 -16.85 9.47
N LYS A 109 -5.71 -15.81 9.06
CA LYS A 109 -4.80 -15.89 7.90
C LYS A 109 -3.61 -16.80 8.18
N ILE A 110 -3.00 -16.68 9.36
CA ILE A 110 -1.89 -17.57 9.78
C ILE A 110 -2.34 -19.04 9.80
N ASN A 111 -3.56 -19.29 10.27
CA ASN A 111 -4.11 -20.65 10.40
C ASN A 111 -4.75 -21.18 9.10
N GLY A 112 -4.71 -20.43 7.99
CA GLY A 112 -5.33 -20.84 6.72
C GLY A 112 -6.87 -20.89 6.71
N ASN A 113 -7.51 -20.27 7.70
CA ASN A 113 -8.97 -20.29 7.90
C ASN A 113 -9.67 -19.01 7.44
N TYR A 114 -8.93 -18.08 6.82
CA TYR A 114 -9.50 -16.81 6.36
C TYR A 114 -10.25 -16.98 5.03
N ASN A 115 -11.56 -16.83 5.07
CA ASN A 115 -12.45 -17.00 3.92
C ASN A 115 -13.70 -16.10 4.02
N THR A 116 -14.52 -16.09 2.97
CA THR A 116 -15.78 -15.33 2.89
C THR A 116 -16.71 -15.53 4.09
N GLN A 117 -16.86 -16.78 4.56
CA GLN A 117 -17.73 -17.08 5.70
C GLN A 117 -17.21 -16.45 7.00
N LEU A 118 -15.91 -16.44 7.21
CA LEU A 118 -15.31 -15.79 8.38
C LEU A 118 -15.49 -14.26 8.30
N ILE A 119 -15.30 -13.66 7.12
CA ILE A 119 -15.55 -12.21 6.90
C ILE A 119 -16.99 -11.86 7.27
N TYR A 120 -17.96 -12.67 6.82
CA TYR A 120 -19.36 -12.53 7.20
C TYR A 120 -19.54 -12.63 8.72
N ASN A 121 -19.04 -13.69 9.36
CA ASN A 121 -19.20 -13.88 10.80
C ASN A 121 -18.63 -12.72 11.62
N LEU A 122 -17.42 -12.25 11.28
CA LEU A 122 -16.77 -11.14 11.99
C LEU A 122 -17.52 -9.81 11.81
N THR A 123 -18.03 -9.55 10.61
CA THR A 123 -18.81 -8.33 10.36
C THR A 123 -20.13 -8.33 11.12
N GLN A 124 -20.82 -9.46 11.21
CA GLN A 124 -22.03 -9.61 12.03
C GLN A 124 -21.70 -9.42 13.52
N GLN A 125 -20.67 -10.09 14.04
CA GLN A 125 -20.28 -9.99 15.45
C GLN A 125 -19.90 -8.57 15.88
N LYS A 126 -19.28 -7.79 14.97
CA LYS A 126 -18.87 -6.41 15.26
C LYS A 126 -19.90 -5.36 14.83
N ASN A 127 -21.10 -5.79 14.41
CA ASN A 127 -22.18 -4.93 13.94
C ASN A 127 -21.73 -3.93 12.86
N VAL A 128 -20.94 -4.40 11.90
CA VAL A 128 -20.39 -3.55 10.84
C VAL A 128 -21.50 -3.01 9.95
N LYS A 129 -21.50 -1.69 9.75
CA LYS A 129 -22.50 -0.96 8.96
C LYS A 129 -22.17 -0.98 7.47
N ILE A 130 -20.96 -0.56 7.15
CA ILE A 130 -20.46 -0.50 5.78
C ILE A 130 -19.05 -1.07 5.69
N ALA A 131 -18.66 -1.47 4.49
CA ALA A 131 -17.29 -1.84 4.17
C ALA A 131 -16.74 -0.97 3.05
N ILE A 132 -15.47 -0.57 3.18
CA ILE A 132 -14.74 0.20 2.17
C ILE A 132 -13.49 -0.59 1.81
N VAL A 133 -13.48 -1.22 0.63
CA VAL A 133 -12.48 -2.23 0.30
C VAL A 133 -12.01 -2.25 -1.15
N TYR A 134 -10.81 -2.77 -1.40
CA TYR A 134 -10.37 -3.23 -2.72
C TYR A 134 -10.97 -4.61 -2.99
N LYS A 135 -12.06 -4.67 -3.78
CA LYS A 135 -12.79 -5.92 -4.08
C LYS A 135 -11.87 -7.08 -4.51
N HIS A 136 -10.94 -6.81 -5.41
CA HIS A 136 -10.02 -7.80 -5.98
C HIS A 136 -9.08 -8.46 -4.94
N TRP A 137 -8.85 -7.85 -3.77
CA TRP A 137 -8.01 -8.45 -2.71
C TRP A 137 -8.65 -9.70 -2.08
N PHE A 138 -9.96 -9.86 -2.24
CA PHE A 138 -10.74 -10.89 -1.55
C PHE A 138 -11.05 -12.10 -2.44
N GLU A 139 -10.81 -12.02 -3.75
CA GLU A 139 -11.11 -13.09 -4.71
C GLU A 139 -10.42 -14.42 -4.33
N LYS A 140 -9.14 -14.35 -3.93
CA LYS A 140 -8.38 -15.53 -3.49
C LYS A 140 -8.89 -16.19 -2.21
N PHE A 141 -9.79 -15.52 -1.48
CA PHE A 141 -10.40 -16.01 -0.23
C PHE A 141 -11.86 -16.44 -0.43
N GLY A 142 -12.33 -16.54 -1.69
CA GLY A 142 -13.72 -16.84 -2.04
C GLY A 142 -14.59 -15.61 -2.26
N GLY A 143 -14.00 -14.40 -2.30
CA GLY A 143 -14.70 -13.14 -2.50
C GLY A 143 -15.22 -12.50 -1.22
N LEU A 144 -16.03 -11.45 -1.39
CA LEU A 144 -16.77 -10.81 -0.32
C LEU A 144 -18.12 -11.52 -0.09
N PRO A 145 -18.71 -11.43 1.11
CA PRO A 145 -20.03 -12.02 1.37
C PRO A 145 -21.07 -11.55 0.35
N SER A 146 -21.82 -12.47 -0.25
CA SER A 146 -22.84 -12.15 -1.26
C SER A 146 -24.04 -11.37 -0.71
N SER A 147 -24.19 -11.32 0.62
CA SER A 147 -25.18 -10.51 1.30
C SER A 147 -24.81 -9.01 1.35
N TRP A 148 -23.56 -8.66 1.07
CA TRP A 148 -23.16 -7.26 1.01
C TRP A 148 -23.66 -6.62 -0.28
N ILE A 149 -24.23 -5.43 -0.15
CA ILE A 149 -24.78 -4.70 -1.29
C ILE A 149 -23.73 -3.70 -1.77
N GLU A 150 -23.26 -3.84 -3.00
CA GLU A 150 -22.34 -2.90 -3.61
C GLU A 150 -23.08 -1.59 -3.94
N VAL A 151 -22.60 -0.47 -3.40
CA VAL A 151 -23.32 0.81 -3.48
C VAL A 151 -22.58 1.83 -4.35
N GLY A 152 -21.25 1.73 -4.46
CA GLY A 152 -20.49 2.63 -5.33
C GLY A 152 -18.99 2.40 -5.27
N GLU A 153 -18.27 3.12 -6.13
CA GLU A 153 -16.81 3.02 -6.26
C GLU A 153 -16.17 4.39 -6.38
N TRP A 154 -14.97 4.53 -5.81
CA TRP A 154 -14.08 5.65 -6.09
C TRP A 154 -12.84 5.15 -6.80
N LYS A 155 -12.55 5.76 -7.95
CA LYS A 155 -11.41 5.43 -8.78
C LYS A 155 -10.45 6.62 -8.85
N ILE A 156 -9.18 6.36 -8.60
CA ILE A 156 -8.10 7.34 -8.80
C ILE A 156 -7.35 7.05 -10.10
N SER A 157 -6.70 8.08 -10.65
CA SER A 157 -5.81 7.95 -11.81
C SER A 157 -4.34 7.92 -11.37
N ASN A 158 -3.46 7.38 -12.21
CA ASN A 158 -2.01 7.34 -11.97
C ASN A 158 -1.67 6.75 -10.59
N ASN A 159 -2.28 5.61 -10.23
CA ASN A 159 -2.02 4.95 -8.97
C ASN A 159 -0.62 4.32 -8.97
N ILE A 160 0.27 4.79 -8.09
CA ILE A 160 1.61 4.24 -7.92
C ILE A 160 1.88 3.73 -6.50
N VAL A 161 0.95 3.91 -5.56
CA VAL A 161 1.16 3.55 -4.14
C VAL A 161 -0.04 2.93 -3.44
N CYS A 162 -1.28 3.23 -3.83
CA CYS A 162 -2.47 2.64 -3.22
C CYS A 162 -2.59 1.17 -3.58
N GLY A 163 -3.17 0.37 -2.67
CA GLY A 163 -3.35 -1.07 -2.87
C GLY A 163 -4.24 -1.45 -4.06
N GLY A 164 -5.08 -0.52 -4.52
CA GLY A 164 -5.87 -0.62 -5.74
C GLY A 164 -6.24 0.77 -6.27
N GLU A 165 -6.40 0.90 -7.59
CA GLU A 165 -6.88 2.16 -8.18
C GLU A 165 -8.34 2.46 -7.86
N THR A 166 -9.13 1.41 -7.61
CA THR A 166 -10.56 1.50 -7.28
C THR A 166 -10.81 0.95 -5.90
N VAL A 167 -11.45 1.74 -5.05
CA VAL A 167 -12.02 1.31 -3.77
C VAL A 167 -13.54 1.24 -3.89
N THR A 168 -14.12 0.16 -3.38
CA THR A 168 -15.55 -0.15 -3.51
C THR A 168 -16.23 -0.05 -2.14
N PHE A 169 -17.42 0.53 -2.13
CA PHE A 169 -18.25 0.74 -0.95
C PHE A 169 -19.39 -0.27 -0.93
N TYR A 170 -19.55 -0.95 0.20
CA TYR A 170 -20.59 -1.94 0.42
C TYR A 170 -21.44 -1.57 1.64
N ALA A 171 -22.76 -1.68 1.51
CA ALA A 171 -23.63 -1.79 2.67
C ALA A 171 -23.54 -3.23 3.20
N VAL A 172 -23.01 -3.37 4.42
CA VAL A 172 -22.87 -4.65 5.12
C VAL A 172 -24.15 -4.96 5.89
N ASP A 173 -24.70 -3.93 6.54
CA ASP A 173 -26.06 -3.89 7.04
C ASP A 173 -26.97 -3.46 5.87
N PRO A 174 -27.93 -4.29 5.41
CA PRO A 174 -28.81 -3.94 4.30
C PRO A 174 -29.62 -2.65 4.54
N THR A 175 -29.85 -2.28 5.81
CA THR A 175 -30.56 -1.03 6.14
C THR A 175 -29.73 0.22 5.83
N GLU A 176 -28.42 0.09 5.62
CA GLU A 176 -27.54 1.21 5.26
C GLU A 176 -27.52 1.51 3.75
N GLU A 177 -28.11 0.67 2.87
CA GLU A 177 -27.99 0.83 1.42
C GLU A 177 -28.37 2.24 0.94
N ASN A 178 -29.61 2.68 1.20
CA ASN A 178 -30.10 3.98 0.75
C ASN A 178 -29.32 5.15 1.37
N LYS A 179 -28.99 5.04 2.65
CA LYS A 179 -28.22 6.06 3.38
C LYS A 179 -26.80 6.16 2.83
N LEU A 180 -26.15 5.04 2.51
CA LEU A 180 -24.82 5.02 1.91
C LEU A 180 -24.83 5.62 0.50
N ILE A 181 -25.84 5.33 -0.33
CA ILE A 181 -26.02 5.96 -1.65
C ILE A 181 -26.10 7.49 -1.49
N GLU A 182 -26.94 7.96 -0.56
CA GLU A 182 -27.13 9.39 -0.33
C GLU A 182 -25.86 10.06 0.19
N ASN A 183 -25.18 9.44 1.15
CA ASN A 183 -23.92 9.94 1.70
C ASN A 183 -22.84 10.06 0.61
N LEU A 184 -22.70 9.05 -0.26
CA LEU A 184 -21.75 9.11 -1.37
C LEU A 184 -22.08 10.23 -2.36
N ARG A 185 -23.37 10.43 -2.69
CA ARG A 185 -23.80 11.55 -3.54
C ARG A 185 -23.50 12.91 -2.89
N ASN A 186 -23.81 13.06 -1.61
CA ASN A 186 -23.54 14.28 -0.85
C ASN A 186 -22.03 14.58 -0.74
N PHE A 187 -21.20 13.54 -0.66
CA PHE A 187 -19.75 13.69 -0.60
C PHE A 187 -19.10 13.92 -1.97
N SER A 188 -19.73 13.51 -3.07
CA SER A 188 -19.13 13.53 -4.42
C SER A 188 -18.55 14.89 -4.83
N SER A 189 -19.20 15.99 -4.44
CA SER A 189 -18.75 17.36 -4.71
C SER A 189 -17.46 17.76 -3.99
N LYS A 190 -17.06 17.01 -2.96
CA LYS A 190 -15.85 17.24 -2.16
C LYS A 190 -14.65 16.44 -2.66
N LEU A 191 -14.86 15.48 -3.56
CA LEU A 191 -13.76 14.68 -4.09
C LEU A 191 -12.83 15.55 -4.94
N PRO A 192 -11.51 15.36 -4.82
CA PRO A 192 -10.54 16.05 -5.67
C PRO A 192 -10.75 15.66 -7.13
N ARG A 193 -10.61 16.65 -8.01
CA ARG A 193 -10.67 16.48 -9.46
C ARG A 193 -9.34 16.04 -10.03
#